data_AF-M3IC62-F1
#
_entry.id   AF-M3IC62-F1
#
_cell.length_a   1.000
_cell.length_b   1.000
_cell.length_c   1.000
_cell.angle_alpha   90.00
_cell.angle_beta   90.00
_cell.angle_gamma   90.00
#
_symmetry.space_group_name_H-M   'P 1'
#
loop_
_entity.id
_entity.type
_entity.pdbx_description
1 polymer ?
#
loop_
_entity_poly.entity_id
_entity_poly.type
_entity_poly.pdbx_seq_one_letter_code
_entity_poly.pdbx_strand_id
1 'polypeptide(L)'
;DHLLFFTNKVMEPGMSLPSGMIFWIAFSFAFQVYADFSGYTDGARGLAKMLGFKLSLNFNFPFISSNPSEFWKRWHISLSTWLRDYLYIPLGGNRISLFRQNVNLMIVWILGGLWHGATYGYLVWGFYCGLQVVLYNIVQKYFLNLINNNIKILKYSIKLIGVFLTFWMFAFGLLLFQVHSPGELWSLAGNAFGGFYWNSVFAAKLFFLCFPLFCVEFWMIVWGGTDLFLEKIVATRYSWILFSFGIGILFCLFGVFEKKEFFYFQF
;
A
#
# COMPACT_ATOMS: atom_id res chain seq x y z
N ASP A 1 8.77 7.80 -10.31
CA ASP A 1 8.46 8.46 -11.60
C ASP A 1 8.38 7.58 -12.83
N HIS A 2 9.27 6.59 -13.07
CA HIS A 2 9.19 5.79 -14.31
C HIS A 2 7.94 4.89 -14.40
N LEU A 3 7.35 4.51 -13.26
CA LEU A 3 6.05 3.82 -13.24
C LEU A 3 4.89 4.74 -13.65
N LEU A 4 5.07 6.06 -13.50
CA LEU A 4 4.10 7.08 -13.90
C LEU A 4 3.84 7.07 -15.41
N PHE A 5 4.80 6.64 -16.23
CA PHE A 5 4.60 6.45 -17.67
C PHE A 5 3.60 5.34 -18.01
N PHE A 6 3.47 4.34 -17.12
CA PHE A 6 2.51 3.26 -17.29
C PHE A 6 1.15 3.62 -16.71
N THR A 7 1.12 4.36 -15.59
CA THR A 7 -0.12 4.76 -14.94
C THR A 7 -0.79 5.95 -15.63
N ASN A 8 -0.03 6.97 -16.08
CA ASN A 8 -0.61 8.15 -16.73
C ASN A 8 -1.24 7.88 -18.10
N LYS A 9 -0.67 6.99 -18.92
CA LYS A 9 -1.24 6.67 -20.25
C LYS A 9 -2.65 6.10 -20.18
N VAL A 10 -2.99 5.50 -19.05
CA VAL A 10 -4.31 4.90 -18.79
C VAL A 10 -5.29 5.95 -18.27
N MET A 11 -4.77 7.03 -17.68
CA MET A 11 -5.55 8.12 -17.09
C MET A 11 -5.95 9.21 -18.10
N GLU A 12 -5.66 9.03 -19.40
CA GLU A 12 -6.14 9.93 -20.44
C GLU A 12 -7.63 9.66 -20.75
N PRO A 13 -8.52 10.66 -20.57
CA PRO A 13 -9.95 10.50 -20.85
C PRO A 13 -10.19 10.03 -22.30
N GLY A 14 -10.93 8.92 -22.46
CA GLY A 14 -11.32 8.39 -23.77
C GLY A 14 -10.40 7.30 -24.34
N MET A 15 -9.31 6.92 -23.68
CA MET A 15 -8.51 5.78 -24.11
C MET A 15 -9.20 4.46 -23.73
N SER A 16 -9.51 3.61 -24.73
CA SER A 16 -10.03 2.27 -24.47
C SER A 16 -8.92 1.33 -24.01
N LEU A 17 -8.99 0.90 -22.76
CA LEU A 17 -8.03 -0.05 -22.22
C LEU A 17 -8.33 -1.46 -22.76
N PRO A 18 -7.31 -2.21 -23.22
CA PRO A 18 -7.45 -3.64 -23.47
C PRO A 18 -7.99 -4.35 -22.23
N SER A 19 -8.91 -5.30 -22.41
CA SER A 19 -9.47 -6.07 -21.30
C SER A 19 -8.39 -6.75 -20.47
N GLY A 20 -8.51 -6.66 -19.15
CA GLY A 20 -7.55 -7.22 -18.19
C GLY A 20 -6.29 -6.37 -17.96
N MET A 21 -6.10 -5.25 -18.67
CA MET A 21 -4.96 -4.37 -18.45
C MET A 21 -4.98 -3.75 -17.05
N ILE A 22 -6.16 -3.62 -16.44
CA ILE A 22 -6.32 -3.01 -15.12
C ILE A 22 -5.56 -3.71 -13.99
N PHE A 23 -5.31 -5.02 -14.10
CA PHE A 23 -4.48 -5.76 -13.13
C PHE A 23 -3.03 -5.26 -13.12
N TRP A 24 -2.45 -5.03 -14.30
CA TRP A 24 -1.10 -4.50 -14.44
C TRP A 24 -0.98 -3.08 -13.90
N ILE A 25 -2.03 -2.29 -14.12
CA ILE A 25 -2.11 -0.91 -13.68
C ILE A 25 -2.22 -0.86 -12.15
N ALA A 26 -3.13 -1.63 -11.56
CA ALA A 26 -3.29 -1.76 -10.11
C ALA A 26 -1.97 -2.18 -9.45
N PHE A 27 -1.30 -3.22 -9.99
CA PHE A 27 0.00 -3.67 -9.48
C PHE A 27 1.05 -2.54 -9.56
N SER A 28 1.15 -1.87 -10.71
CA SER A 28 2.11 -0.78 -10.92
C SER A 28 1.86 0.38 -9.95
N PHE A 29 0.60 0.75 -9.73
CA PHE A 29 0.20 1.77 -8.76
C PHE A 29 0.57 1.38 -7.33
N ALA A 30 0.32 0.14 -6.92
CA ALA A 30 0.65 -0.32 -5.58
C ALA A 30 2.15 -0.15 -5.28
N PHE A 31 3.02 -0.60 -6.18
CA PHE A 31 4.46 -0.45 -6.01
C PHE A 31 4.93 0.99 -6.15
N GLN A 32 4.33 1.77 -7.04
CA GLN A 32 4.66 3.19 -7.19
C GLN A 32 4.38 3.95 -5.90
N VAL A 33 3.13 3.89 -5.40
CA VAL A 33 2.73 4.60 -4.18
C VAL A 33 3.56 4.14 -2.99
N TYR A 34 3.81 2.83 -2.90
CA TYR A 34 4.59 2.29 -1.80
C TYR A 34 6.05 2.79 -1.81
N ALA A 35 6.74 2.68 -2.96
CA ALA A 35 8.12 3.11 -3.07
C ALA A 35 8.27 4.62 -2.83
N ASP A 36 7.35 5.40 -3.38
CA ASP A 36 7.33 6.85 -3.27
C ASP A 36 7.09 7.29 -1.81
N PHE A 37 6.01 6.80 -1.20
CA PHE A 37 5.62 7.23 0.14
C PHE A 37 6.53 6.65 1.23
N SER A 38 6.93 5.38 1.11
CA SER A 38 7.90 4.80 2.05
C SER A 38 9.22 5.53 1.96
N GLY A 39 9.75 5.76 0.75
CA GLY A 39 10.98 6.50 0.53
C GLY A 39 10.94 7.93 1.10
N TYR A 40 9.84 8.66 0.85
CA TYR A 40 9.62 9.99 1.41
C TYR A 40 9.66 9.98 2.95
N THR A 41 8.92 9.06 3.57
CA THR A 41 8.86 9.00 5.05
C THR A 41 10.17 8.54 5.67
N ASP A 42 10.91 7.63 5.05
CA ASP A 42 12.25 7.24 5.51
C ASP A 42 13.27 8.37 5.37
N GLY A 43 13.18 9.18 4.31
CA GLY A 43 13.95 10.42 4.17
C GLY A 43 13.66 11.41 5.31
N ALA A 44 12.38 11.65 5.60
CA ALA A 44 11.96 12.50 6.72
C ALA A 44 12.46 11.96 8.08
N ARG A 45 12.41 10.63 8.29
CA ARG A 45 12.96 9.98 9.48
C ARG A 45 14.48 10.17 9.60
N GLY A 46 15.21 10.07 8.49
CA GLY A 46 16.65 10.31 8.44
C GLY A 46 17.01 11.75 8.85
N LEU A 47 16.33 12.74 8.28
CA LEU A 47 16.52 14.16 8.62
C LEU A 47 16.17 14.44 10.09
N ALA A 48 15.04 13.91 10.58
CA ALA A 48 14.65 14.05 11.97
C ALA A 48 15.71 13.46 12.92
N LYS A 49 16.28 12.30 12.57
CA LYS A 49 17.35 11.65 13.36
C LYS A 49 18.62 12.50 13.42
N MET A 50 18.98 13.21 12.34
CA MET A 50 20.09 14.17 12.34
C MET A 50 19.86 15.36 13.28
N LEU A 51 18.59 15.77 13.45
CA LEU A 51 18.18 16.82 14.37
C LEU A 51 17.95 16.32 15.81
N GLY A 52 18.23 15.04 16.10
CA GLY A 52 18.05 14.43 17.42
C GLY A 52 16.64 13.91 17.72
N PHE A 53 15.72 13.93 16.75
CA PHE A 53 14.37 13.39 16.89
C PHE A 53 14.26 11.97 16.34
N LYS A 54 13.62 11.07 17.10
CA LYS A 54 13.32 9.71 16.64
C LYS A 54 11.86 9.60 16.20
N LEU A 55 11.63 9.64 14.89
CA LEU A 55 10.30 9.39 14.30
C LEU A 55 10.01 7.89 14.18
N SER A 56 8.74 7.52 14.30
CA SER A 56 8.27 6.14 14.10
C SER A 56 8.35 5.70 12.64
N LEU A 57 8.37 4.40 12.41
CA LEU A 57 8.19 3.81 11.08
C LEU A 57 6.76 4.11 10.58
N ASN A 58 6.63 4.54 9.33
CA ASN A 58 5.32 4.69 8.70
C ASN A 58 4.94 3.46 7.85
N PHE A 59 5.91 2.69 7.40
CA PHE A 59 5.69 1.46 6.65
C PHE A 59 6.54 0.31 7.21
N ASN A 60 5.96 -0.89 7.26
CA ASN A 60 6.63 -2.08 7.78
C ASN A 60 6.27 -3.34 6.97
N PHE A 61 6.82 -3.43 5.76
CA PHE A 61 6.58 -4.52 4.80
C PHE A 61 5.10 -4.85 4.67
N PRO A 62 4.25 -3.91 4.23
CA PRO A 62 2.80 -4.09 4.19
C PRO A 62 2.39 -5.19 3.20
N PHE A 63 3.13 -5.41 2.11
CA PHE A 63 2.79 -6.40 1.08
C PHE A 63 2.97 -7.87 1.48
N ILE A 64 3.57 -8.15 2.65
CA ILE A 64 3.60 -9.52 3.22
C ILE A 64 2.48 -9.77 4.24
N SER A 65 1.53 -8.84 4.35
CA SER A 65 0.40 -8.95 5.29
C SER A 65 -0.61 -9.96 4.81
N SER A 66 -0.98 -10.88 5.69
CA SER A 66 -1.88 -12.00 5.36
C SER A 66 -3.36 -11.64 5.41
N ASN A 67 -3.70 -10.44 5.88
CA ASN A 67 -5.07 -9.96 5.98
C ASN A 67 -5.12 -8.42 6.01
N PRO A 68 -6.28 -7.82 5.66
CA PRO A 68 -6.44 -6.37 5.64
C PRO A 68 -6.15 -5.69 6.99
N SER A 69 -6.53 -6.31 8.11
CA SER A 69 -6.27 -5.74 9.44
C SER A 69 -4.78 -5.68 9.79
N GLU A 70 -4.00 -6.66 9.35
CA GLU A 70 -2.53 -6.65 9.47
C GLU A 70 -1.91 -5.62 8.52
N PHE A 71 -2.41 -5.52 7.29
CA PHE A 71 -1.95 -4.57 6.29
C PHE A 71 -2.02 -3.14 6.79
N TRP A 72 -3.16 -2.70 7.32
CA TRP A 72 -3.34 -1.34 7.82
C TRP A 72 -2.60 -1.04 9.14
N LYS A 73 -2.01 -2.05 9.78
CA LYS A 73 -1.07 -1.86 10.90
C LYS A 73 0.38 -1.69 10.42
N ARG A 74 0.63 -1.92 9.13
CA ARG A 74 1.96 -1.86 8.48
C ARG A 74 2.03 -0.82 7.37
N TRP A 75 0.88 -0.29 6.93
CA TRP A 75 0.75 0.76 5.94
C TRP A 75 0.37 2.07 6.62
N HIS A 76 1.09 3.15 6.34
CA HIS A 76 0.85 4.49 6.88
C HIS A 76 0.55 4.50 8.40
N ILE A 77 1.42 3.84 9.17
CA ILE A 77 1.25 3.53 10.59
C ILE A 77 0.87 4.76 11.41
N SER A 78 1.44 5.94 11.14
CA SER A 78 1.11 7.16 11.88
C SER A 78 -0.37 7.57 11.73
N LEU A 79 -0.89 7.59 10.50
CA LEU A 79 -2.29 7.90 10.20
C LEU A 79 -3.21 6.82 10.72
N SER A 80 -2.91 5.54 10.48
CA SER A 80 -3.72 4.43 10.98
C SER A 80 -3.78 4.42 12.51
N THR A 81 -2.70 4.79 13.19
CA THR A 81 -2.67 4.97 14.64
C THR A 81 -3.53 6.15 15.06
N TRP A 82 -3.44 7.28 14.36
CA TRP A 82 -4.25 8.46 14.65
C TRP A 82 -5.76 8.18 14.50
N LEU A 83 -6.18 7.57 13.37
CA LEU A 83 -7.58 7.16 13.15
C LEU A 83 -8.06 6.19 14.23
N ARG A 84 -7.20 5.25 14.65
CA ARG A 84 -7.52 4.31 15.73
C ARG A 84 -7.74 5.06 17.05
N ASP A 85 -6.79 5.90 17.44
CA ASP A 85 -6.75 6.48 18.78
C ASP A 85 -7.73 7.65 18.95
N TYR A 86 -7.98 8.42 17.89
CA TYR A 86 -8.82 9.61 17.94
C TYR A 86 -10.21 9.46 17.33
N LEU A 87 -10.48 8.40 16.54
CA LEU A 87 -11.82 8.13 16.03
C LEU A 87 -12.35 6.78 16.52
N TYR A 88 -11.63 5.69 16.27
CA TYR A 88 -12.15 4.35 16.53
C TYR A 88 -12.34 4.02 18.03
N ILE A 89 -11.33 4.31 18.86
CA ILE A 89 -11.39 4.06 20.31
C ILE A 89 -12.49 4.91 20.97
N PRO A 90 -12.61 6.23 20.71
CA PRO A 90 -13.71 7.05 21.22
C PRO A 90 -15.11 6.54 20.84
N LEU A 91 -15.27 5.91 19.67
CA LEU A 91 -16.54 5.29 19.26
C LEU A 91 -16.86 3.97 20.00
N GLY A 92 -15.99 3.51 20.89
CA GLY A 92 -16.16 2.30 21.72
C GLY A 92 -15.14 1.19 21.42
N GLY A 93 -14.32 1.35 20.36
CA GLY A 93 -13.27 0.42 19.98
C GLY A 93 -13.75 -1.04 19.91
N ASN A 94 -12.98 -1.94 20.53
CA ASN A 94 -13.30 -3.38 20.58
C ASN A 94 -14.15 -3.79 21.81
N ARG A 95 -14.67 -2.83 22.60
CA ARG A 95 -15.39 -3.10 23.86
C ARG A 95 -16.92 -3.22 23.68
N ILE A 96 -17.38 -3.20 22.44
CA ILE A 96 -18.79 -3.18 22.04
C ILE A 96 -19.13 -4.42 21.22
N SER A 97 -20.41 -4.63 20.90
CA SER A 97 -20.84 -5.78 20.10
C SER A 97 -20.18 -5.77 18.71
N LEU A 98 -19.92 -6.95 18.14
CA LEU A 98 -19.28 -7.09 16.83
C LEU A 98 -20.00 -6.28 15.73
N PHE A 99 -21.32 -6.23 15.77
CA PHE A 99 -22.10 -5.43 14.83
C PHE A 99 -21.75 -3.93 14.95
N ARG A 100 -21.79 -3.37 16.18
CA ARG A 100 -21.44 -1.96 16.43
C ARG A 100 -19.97 -1.68 16.12
N GLN A 101 -19.08 -2.63 16.43
CA GLN A 101 -17.66 -2.57 16.09
C GLN A 101 -17.46 -2.41 14.57
N ASN A 102 -18.13 -3.25 13.77
CA ASN A 102 -18.05 -3.19 12.31
C ASN A 102 -18.65 -1.91 11.73
N VAL A 103 -19.76 -1.41 12.29
CA VAL A 103 -20.33 -0.10 11.91
C VAL A 103 -19.33 1.03 12.20
N ASN A 104 -18.71 1.04 13.37
CA ASN A 104 -17.72 2.06 13.72
C ASN A 104 -16.48 1.98 12.82
N LEU A 105 -16.02 0.78 12.48
CA LEU A 105 -14.93 0.60 11.51
C LEU A 105 -15.30 1.20 10.15
N MET A 106 -16.51 0.96 9.64
CA MET A 106 -16.97 1.59 8.39
C MET A 106 -16.95 3.11 8.46
N ILE A 107 -17.42 3.68 9.57
CA ILE A 107 -17.41 5.15 9.78
C ILE A 107 -15.97 5.67 9.74
N VAL A 108 -15.06 5.06 10.51
CA VAL A 108 -13.65 5.48 10.57
C VAL A 108 -12.99 5.41 9.20
N TRP A 109 -13.25 4.36 8.43
CA TRP A 109 -12.68 4.20 7.08
C TRP A 109 -13.24 5.19 6.06
N ILE A 110 -14.55 5.49 6.12
CA ILE A 110 -15.17 6.52 5.28
C ILE A 110 -14.61 7.90 5.61
N LEU A 111 -14.48 8.24 6.90
CA LEU A 111 -13.87 9.50 7.33
C LEU A 111 -12.39 9.57 6.92
N GLY A 112 -11.67 8.45 7.01
CA GLY A 112 -10.29 8.35 6.51
C GLY A 112 -10.19 8.57 5.01
N GLY A 113 -11.14 8.05 4.22
CA GLY A 113 -11.24 8.34 2.79
C GLY A 113 -11.48 9.82 2.54
N LEU A 114 -12.45 10.43 3.22
CA LEU A 114 -12.77 11.86 3.09
C LEU A 114 -11.63 12.78 3.54
N TRP A 115 -10.76 12.32 4.45
CA TRP A 115 -9.55 13.05 4.84
C TRP A 115 -8.55 13.18 3.67
N HIS A 116 -8.53 12.25 2.72
CA HIS A 116 -7.70 12.35 1.52
C HIS A 116 -8.27 13.31 0.46
N GLY A 117 -9.59 13.54 0.47
CA GLY A 117 -10.27 14.48 -0.42
C GLY A 117 -11.79 14.29 -0.44
N ALA A 118 -12.52 15.31 -0.89
CA ALA A 118 -13.98 15.35 -0.90
C ALA A 118 -14.61 14.97 -2.25
N THR A 119 -14.03 13.99 -2.97
CA THR A 119 -14.52 13.51 -4.27
C THR A 119 -15.20 12.14 -4.16
N TYR A 120 -15.92 11.72 -5.21
CA TYR A 120 -16.59 10.41 -5.27
C TYR A 120 -15.62 9.25 -5.03
N GLY A 121 -14.45 9.28 -5.67
CA GLY A 121 -13.43 8.24 -5.56
C GLY A 121 -12.94 8.00 -4.14
N TYR A 122 -12.64 9.08 -3.39
CA TYR A 122 -12.19 8.99 -2.00
C TYR A 122 -13.27 8.42 -1.05
N LEU A 123 -14.53 8.78 -1.26
CA LEU A 123 -15.66 8.22 -0.51
C LEU A 123 -15.81 6.71 -0.78
N VAL A 124 -15.79 6.31 -2.06
CA VAL A 124 -15.89 4.91 -2.48
C VAL A 124 -14.70 4.10 -1.97
N TRP A 125 -13.49 4.68 -2.01
CA TRP A 125 -12.28 4.08 -1.46
C TRP A 125 -12.39 3.83 0.05
N GLY A 126 -12.85 4.81 0.82
CA GLY A 126 -13.05 4.67 2.26
C GLY A 126 -14.06 3.56 2.57
N PHE A 127 -15.20 3.55 1.87
CA PHE A 127 -16.18 2.47 1.98
C PHE A 127 -15.57 1.10 1.64
N TYR A 128 -14.83 1.02 0.54
CA TYR A 128 -14.16 -0.20 0.07
C TYR A 128 -13.17 -0.76 1.09
N CYS A 129 -12.30 0.07 1.66
CA CYS A 129 -11.34 -0.35 2.69
C CYS A 129 -12.03 -0.80 3.98
N GLY A 130 -13.08 -0.08 4.40
CA GLY A 130 -13.90 -0.49 5.54
C GLY A 130 -14.54 -1.86 5.34
N LEU A 131 -15.10 -2.09 4.15
CA LEU A 131 -15.75 -3.35 3.81
C LEU A 131 -14.76 -4.53 3.87
N GLN A 132 -13.53 -4.35 3.38
CA GLN A 132 -12.49 -5.39 3.46
C GLN A 132 -12.20 -5.82 4.90
N VAL A 133 -12.05 -4.86 5.82
CA VAL A 133 -11.75 -5.14 7.22
C VAL A 133 -12.95 -5.81 7.91
N VAL A 134 -14.17 -5.34 7.64
CA VAL A 134 -15.40 -5.93 8.18
C VAL A 134 -15.60 -7.36 7.68
N LEU A 135 -15.45 -7.60 6.38
CA LEU A 135 -15.56 -8.94 5.79
C LEU A 135 -14.50 -9.87 6.39
N TYR A 136 -13.26 -9.41 6.53
CA TYR A 136 -12.22 -10.19 7.18
C TYR A 136 -12.58 -10.53 8.64
N ASN A 137 -13.09 -9.59 9.43
CA ASN A 137 -13.50 -9.85 10.81
C ASN A 137 -14.60 -10.93 10.90
N ILE A 138 -15.56 -10.90 9.97
CA ILE A 138 -16.63 -11.90 9.87
C ILE A 138 -16.04 -13.26 9.47
N VAL A 139 -15.23 -13.31 8.40
CA VAL A 139 -14.57 -14.53 7.92
C VAL A 139 -13.68 -15.14 9.01
N GLN A 140 -12.94 -14.30 9.73
CA GLN A 140 -12.09 -14.74 10.83
C GLN A 140 -12.91 -15.40 11.94
N LYS A 141 -13.99 -14.75 12.38
CA LYS A 141 -14.81 -15.24 13.49
C LYS A 141 -15.55 -16.54 13.15
N TYR A 142 -16.14 -16.62 11.97
CA TYR A 142 -17.06 -17.71 11.61
C TYR A 142 -16.40 -18.84 10.81
N PHE A 143 -15.26 -18.61 10.16
CA PHE A 143 -14.59 -19.62 9.34
C PHE A 143 -13.18 -19.91 9.83
N LEU A 144 -12.28 -18.91 9.85
CA LEU A 144 -10.86 -19.17 10.11
C LEU A 144 -10.59 -19.70 11.53
N ASN A 145 -11.35 -19.23 12.52
CA ASN A 145 -11.22 -19.72 13.91
C ASN A 145 -11.73 -21.17 14.10
N LEU A 146 -12.54 -21.69 13.16
CA LEU A 146 -13.02 -23.08 13.19
C LEU A 146 -12.03 -24.05 12.52
N ILE A 147 -11.06 -23.53 11.76
CA ILE A 147 -10.09 -24.35 11.05
C ILE A 147 -9.07 -24.92 12.04
N ASN A 148 -8.85 -26.24 11.97
CA ASN A 148 -7.84 -26.91 12.78
C ASN A 148 -6.42 -26.48 12.35
N ASN A 149 -5.81 -25.63 13.16
CA ASN A 149 -4.49 -25.05 12.91
C ASN A 149 -3.31 -26.02 13.09
N ASN A 150 -3.55 -27.28 13.44
CA ASN A 150 -2.49 -28.28 13.62
C ASN A 150 -1.89 -28.76 12.29
N ILE A 151 -2.59 -28.56 11.17
CA ILE A 151 -2.10 -28.93 9.84
C ILE A 151 -1.23 -27.78 9.29
N LYS A 152 0.10 -27.95 9.37
CA LYS A 152 1.07 -26.94 8.92
C LYS A 152 0.84 -26.48 7.48
N ILE A 153 0.58 -27.40 6.55
CA ILE A 153 0.37 -27.06 5.13
C ILE A 153 -0.86 -26.15 4.95
N LEU A 154 -1.96 -26.45 5.64
CA LEU A 154 -3.19 -25.64 5.59
C LEU A 154 -2.95 -24.23 6.12
N LYS A 155 -2.22 -24.10 7.23
CA LYS A 155 -1.85 -22.81 7.80
C LYS A 155 -1.02 -21.96 6.83
N TYR A 156 -0.01 -22.55 6.18
CA TYR A 156 0.80 -21.84 5.20
C TYR A 156 0.01 -21.45 3.95
N SER A 157 -0.87 -22.34 3.45
CA SER A 157 -1.73 -22.05 2.31
C SER A 157 -2.70 -20.91 2.59
N ILE A 158 -3.38 -20.91 3.75
CA ILE A 158 -4.28 -19.82 4.17
C ILE A 158 -3.51 -18.50 4.25
N LYS A 159 -2.30 -18.52 4.83
CA LYS A 159 -1.45 -17.33 4.92
C LYS A 159 -1.07 -16.81 3.53
N LEU A 160 -0.62 -17.68 2.63
CA LEU A 160 -0.20 -17.29 1.28
C LEU A 160 -1.35 -16.73 0.45
N ILE A 161 -2.52 -17.39 0.49
CA ILE A 161 -3.75 -16.89 -0.14
C ILE A 161 -4.14 -15.55 0.47
N GLY A 162 -4.08 -15.41 1.78
CA GLY A 162 -4.35 -14.16 2.48
C GLY A 162 -3.43 -13.02 2.05
N VAL A 163 -2.13 -13.27 1.88
CA VAL A 163 -1.16 -12.29 1.35
C VAL A 163 -1.56 -11.86 -0.06
N PHE A 164 -1.82 -12.83 -0.94
CA PHE A 164 -2.23 -12.56 -2.31
C PHE A 164 -3.52 -11.72 -2.38
N LEU A 165 -4.56 -12.12 -1.65
CA LEU A 165 -5.84 -11.41 -1.62
C LEU A 165 -5.71 -10.01 -1.04
N THR A 166 -4.96 -9.86 0.05
CA THR A 166 -4.76 -8.56 0.72
C THR A 166 -4.02 -7.59 -0.20
N PHE A 167 -2.98 -8.05 -0.89
CA PHE A 167 -2.26 -7.24 -1.86
C PHE A 167 -3.18 -6.74 -2.99
N TRP A 168 -3.94 -7.65 -3.61
CA TRP A 168 -4.84 -7.26 -4.71
C TRP A 168 -5.99 -6.37 -4.25
N MET A 169 -6.55 -6.62 -3.06
CA MET A 169 -7.52 -5.73 -2.43
C MET A 169 -6.96 -4.30 -2.28
N PHE A 170 -5.73 -4.16 -1.79
CA PHE A 170 -5.10 -2.85 -1.70
C PHE A 170 -4.83 -2.23 -3.08
N ALA A 171 -4.26 -3.00 -4.01
CA ALA A 171 -3.89 -2.54 -5.35
C ALA A 171 -5.10 -2.03 -6.15
N PHE A 172 -6.22 -2.75 -6.11
CA PHE A 172 -7.47 -2.30 -6.73
C PHE A 172 -8.06 -1.08 -6.03
N GLY A 173 -7.92 -1.00 -4.70
CA GLY A 173 -8.34 0.18 -3.94
C GLY A 173 -7.70 1.46 -4.47
N LEU A 174 -6.41 1.45 -4.77
CA LEU A 174 -5.72 2.65 -5.27
C LEU A 174 -6.31 3.23 -6.56
N LEU A 175 -6.91 2.40 -7.41
CA LEU A 175 -7.56 2.85 -8.64
C LEU A 175 -8.82 3.67 -8.36
N LEU A 176 -9.47 3.45 -7.21
CA LEU A 176 -10.69 4.16 -6.82
C LEU A 176 -10.41 5.65 -6.58
N PHE A 177 -9.17 6.04 -6.25
CA PHE A 177 -8.81 7.45 -6.15
C PHE A 177 -8.94 8.22 -7.46
N GLN A 178 -8.90 7.52 -8.60
CA GLN A 178 -9.05 8.11 -9.94
C GLN A 178 -10.50 8.14 -10.43
N VAL A 179 -11.44 7.56 -9.68
CA VAL A 179 -12.83 7.46 -10.12
C VAL A 179 -13.58 8.75 -9.75
N HIS A 180 -14.05 9.46 -10.77
CA HIS A 180 -14.84 10.68 -10.59
C HIS A 180 -16.35 10.43 -10.70
N SER A 181 -16.75 9.33 -11.35
CA SER A 181 -18.15 9.00 -11.60
C SER A 181 -18.45 7.51 -11.42
N PRO A 182 -19.71 7.13 -11.13
CA PRO A 182 -20.12 5.72 -11.11
C PRO A 182 -19.89 5.00 -12.45
N GLY A 183 -19.96 5.71 -13.57
CA GLY A 183 -19.72 5.14 -14.90
C GLY A 183 -18.27 4.66 -15.09
N GLU A 184 -17.31 5.44 -14.60
CA GLU A 184 -15.89 5.05 -14.59
C GLU A 184 -15.64 3.82 -13.71
N LEU A 185 -16.30 3.74 -12.54
CA LEU A 185 -16.21 2.56 -11.67
C LEU A 185 -16.66 1.29 -12.40
N TRP A 186 -17.78 1.35 -13.13
CA TRP A 186 -18.26 0.22 -13.93
C TRP A 186 -17.34 -0.11 -15.10
N SER A 187 -16.72 0.89 -15.73
CA SER A 187 -15.74 0.69 -16.79
C SER A 187 -14.49 -0.05 -16.27
N LEU A 188 -13.98 0.34 -15.09
CA LEU A 188 -12.87 -0.35 -14.42
C LEU A 188 -13.23 -1.81 -14.10
N ALA A 189 -14.43 -2.05 -13.56
CA ALA A 189 -14.92 -3.39 -13.27
C ALA A 189 -15.06 -4.22 -14.56
N GLY A 190 -15.66 -3.64 -15.60
CA GLY A 190 -15.82 -4.29 -16.91
C GLY A 190 -14.48 -4.67 -17.53
N ASN A 191 -13.45 -3.82 -17.42
CA ASN A 191 -12.11 -4.15 -17.89
C ASN A 191 -11.50 -5.34 -17.12
N ALA A 192 -11.66 -5.38 -15.79
CA ALA A 192 -11.20 -6.48 -14.96
C ALA A 192 -11.87 -7.81 -15.32
N PHE A 193 -13.17 -7.80 -15.65
CA PHE A 193 -13.91 -9.02 -16.05
C PHE A 193 -13.79 -9.36 -17.54
N GLY A 194 -13.31 -8.44 -18.37
CA GLY A 194 -13.28 -8.59 -19.82
C GLY A 194 -12.22 -9.55 -20.37
N GLY A 195 -11.33 -10.08 -19.53
CA GLY A 195 -10.31 -11.04 -19.94
C GLY A 195 -8.94 -10.82 -19.30
N PHE A 196 -7.90 -11.39 -19.91
CA PHE A 196 -6.52 -11.30 -19.46
C PHE A 196 -5.66 -10.55 -20.48
N TYR A 197 -4.94 -9.54 -20.02
CA TYR A 197 -3.96 -8.82 -20.84
C TYR A 197 -2.55 -9.35 -20.56
N TRP A 198 -1.79 -9.65 -21.61
CA TRP A 198 -0.38 -10.04 -21.51
C TRP A 198 0.49 -9.25 -22.47
N ASN A 199 1.60 -8.73 -21.95
CA ASN A 199 2.65 -8.11 -22.74
C ASN A 199 4.01 -8.38 -22.09
N SER A 200 4.86 -9.16 -22.77
CA SER A 200 6.17 -9.58 -22.24
C SER A 200 7.12 -8.41 -21.99
N VAL A 201 7.11 -7.41 -22.87
CA VAL A 201 7.94 -6.20 -22.74
C VAL A 201 7.49 -5.37 -21.53
N PHE A 202 6.18 -5.23 -21.34
CA PHE A 202 5.62 -4.56 -20.18
C PHE A 202 6.01 -5.27 -18.88
N ALA A 203 5.81 -6.60 -18.83
CA ALA A 203 6.16 -7.41 -17.68
C ALA A 203 7.66 -7.31 -17.34
N ALA A 204 8.54 -7.37 -18.34
CA ALA A 204 9.98 -7.24 -18.14
C ALA A 204 10.38 -5.87 -17.58
N LYS A 205 9.79 -4.77 -18.09
CA LYS A 205 10.03 -3.41 -17.57
C LYS A 205 9.57 -3.26 -16.13
N LEU A 206 8.37 -3.74 -15.82
CA LEU A 206 7.82 -3.69 -14.46
C LEU A 206 8.68 -4.49 -13.48
N PHE A 207 9.08 -5.72 -13.87
CA PHE A 207 9.99 -6.53 -13.08
C PHE A 207 11.32 -5.81 -12.84
N PHE A 208 11.95 -5.26 -13.89
CA PHE A 208 13.20 -4.52 -13.77
C PHE A 208 13.09 -3.33 -12.79
N LEU A 209 11.97 -2.60 -12.81
CA LEU A 209 11.73 -1.47 -11.92
C LEU A 209 11.44 -1.89 -10.46
N CYS A 210 10.71 -2.99 -10.25
CA CYS A 210 10.36 -3.46 -8.91
C CYS A 210 11.45 -4.34 -8.27
N PHE A 211 12.33 -4.94 -9.06
CA PHE A 211 13.34 -5.90 -8.59
C PHE A 211 14.28 -5.33 -7.50
N PRO A 212 14.84 -4.11 -7.63
CA PRO A 212 15.67 -3.53 -6.58
C PRO A 212 14.94 -3.39 -5.25
N LEU A 213 13.67 -2.96 -5.29
CA LEU A 213 12.84 -2.84 -4.09
C LEU A 213 12.66 -4.21 -3.43
N PHE A 214 12.33 -5.25 -4.19
CA PHE A 214 12.20 -6.61 -3.65
C PHE A 214 13.49 -7.13 -3.00
N CYS A 215 14.64 -6.90 -3.65
CA CYS A 215 15.93 -7.29 -3.09
C CYS A 215 16.23 -6.56 -1.78
N VAL A 216 16.01 -5.25 -1.73
CA VAL A 216 16.25 -4.43 -0.53
C VAL A 216 15.31 -4.82 0.60
N GLU A 217 14.01 -4.96 0.34
CA GLU A 217 13.05 -5.37 1.37
C GLU A 217 13.33 -6.79 1.89
N PHE A 218 13.64 -7.72 0.99
CA PHE A 218 14.00 -9.08 1.39
C PHE A 218 15.21 -9.06 2.34
N TRP A 219 16.24 -8.28 2.00
CA TRP A 219 17.40 -8.09 2.86
C TRP A 219 17.01 -7.46 4.20
N MET A 220 16.24 -6.38 4.19
CA MET A 220 15.76 -5.73 5.41
C MET A 220 15.03 -6.72 6.33
N ILE A 221 14.12 -7.53 5.78
CA ILE A 221 13.38 -8.55 6.53
C ILE A 221 14.33 -9.58 7.15
N VAL A 222 15.27 -10.12 6.37
CA VAL A 222 16.26 -11.10 6.86
C VAL A 222 17.13 -10.51 7.97
N TRP A 223 17.41 -9.20 7.93
CA TRP A 223 18.25 -8.52 8.91
C TRP A 223 17.52 -8.02 10.16
N GLY A 224 16.21 -8.26 10.27
CA GLY A 224 15.39 -7.94 11.44
C GLY A 224 14.52 -6.68 11.29
N GLY A 225 14.39 -6.13 10.08
CA GLY A 225 13.59 -4.97 9.75
C GLY A 225 14.42 -3.74 9.39
N THR A 226 13.73 -2.65 9.03
CA THR A 226 14.33 -1.42 8.49
C THR A 226 15.39 -0.82 9.40
N ASP A 227 15.12 -0.65 10.70
CA ASP A 227 16.03 0.02 11.62
C ASP A 227 17.32 -0.78 11.86
N LEU A 228 17.19 -2.09 12.12
CA LEU A 228 18.34 -2.99 12.28
C LEU A 228 19.15 -3.11 10.99
N PHE A 229 18.49 -3.09 9.83
CA PHE A 229 19.17 -3.09 8.54
C PHE A 229 20.02 -1.83 8.36
N LEU A 230 19.46 -0.65 8.62
CA LEU A 230 20.17 0.62 8.52
C LEU A 230 21.32 0.69 9.54
N GLU A 231 21.11 0.25 10.78
CA GLU A 231 22.17 0.21 11.80
C GLU A 231 23.35 -0.68 11.37
N LYS A 232 23.08 -1.88 10.84
CA LYS A 232 24.13 -2.79 10.35
C LYS A 232 24.88 -2.23 9.15
N ILE A 233 24.19 -1.57 8.22
CA ILE A 233 24.84 -0.91 7.07
C ILE A 233 25.75 0.22 7.55
N VAL A 234 25.23 1.12 8.38
CA VAL A 234 25.97 2.31 8.85
C VAL A 234 27.12 1.93 9.79
N ALA A 235 26.97 0.87 10.58
CA ALA A 235 28.03 0.38 11.47
C ALA A 235 29.22 -0.24 10.71
N THR A 236 29.07 -0.55 9.42
CA THR A 236 30.19 -0.99 8.57
C THR A 236 30.89 0.21 7.91
N ARG A 237 32.24 0.16 7.83
CA ARG A 237 33.24 1.07 7.24
C ARG A 237 32.80 2.38 6.52
N TYR A 238 33.71 3.38 6.58
CA TYR A 238 33.72 4.65 5.83
C TYR A 238 33.31 4.61 4.33
N SER A 239 33.39 3.44 3.67
CA SER A 239 32.91 3.21 2.30
C SER A 239 31.44 3.55 2.10
N TRP A 240 30.58 3.41 3.13
CA TRP A 240 29.16 3.73 3.01
C TRP A 240 28.90 5.23 2.97
N ILE A 241 29.75 6.07 3.55
CA ILE A 241 29.63 7.54 3.44
C ILE A 241 29.83 7.94 1.97
N LEU A 242 30.87 7.41 1.32
CA LEU A 242 31.14 7.65 -0.10
C LEU A 242 30.04 7.09 -1.00
N PHE A 243 29.51 5.91 -0.67
CA PHE A 243 28.42 5.29 -1.41
C PHE A 243 27.10 6.07 -1.27
N SER A 244 26.71 6.47 -0.06
CA SER A 244 25.54 7.31 0.19
C SER A 244 25.68 8.69 -0.46
N PHE A 245 26.87 9.27 -0.44
CA PHE A 245 27.17 10.50 -1.17
C PHE A 245 27.03 10.31 -2.68
N GLY A 246 27.56 9.21 -3.22
CA GLY A 246 27.39 8.84 -4.63
C GLY A 246 25.93 8.63 -5.03
N ILE A 247 25.13 7.97 -4.19
CA ILE A 247 23.67 7.86 -4.38
C ILE A 247 23.01 9.24 -4.34
N GLY A 248 23.41 10.11 -3.41
CA GLY A 248 22.93 11.49 -3.35
C GLY A 248 23.22 12.26 -4.64
N ILE A 249 24.43 12.12 -5.20
CA ILE A 249 24.78 12.72 -6.49
C ILE A 249 23.93 12.12 -7.62
N LEU A 250 23.79 10.79 -7.68
CA LEU A 250 22.94 10.14 -8.69
C LEU A 250 21.48 10.62 -8.59
N PHE A 251 20.96 10.79 -7.37
CA PHE A 251 19.64 11.38 -7.13
C PHE A 251 19.56 12.82 -7.64
N CYS A 252 20.58 13.65 -7.38
CA CYS A 252 20.64 15.02 -7.91
C CYS A 252 20.75 15.09 -9.45
N LEU A 253 21.42 14.12 -10.07
CA LEU A 253 21.65 14.09 -11.52
C LEU A 253 20.48 13.48 -12.31
N PHE A 254 19.85 12.44 -11.78
CA PHE A 254 18.82 11.65 -12.45
C PHE A 254 17.43 11.79 -11.81
N GLY A 255 17.31 12.52 -10.71
CA GLY A 255 16.04 12.83 -10.08
C GLY A 255 15.16 13.67 -11.00
N VAL A 256 13.88 13.33 -11.06
CA VAL A 256 12.88 14.15 -11.74
C VAL A 256 12.41 15.20 -10.74
N PHE A 257 12.91 16.44 -10.89
CA PHE A 257 12.59 17.56 -9.99
C PHE A 257 11.38 18.38 -10.42
N GLU A 258 10.64 17.92 -11.45
CA GLU A 258 9.39 18.54 -11.84
C GLU A 258 8.34 18.38 -10.74
N LYS A 259 7.66 19.48 -10.40
CA LYS A 259 6.54 19.45 -9.46
C LYS A 259 5.41 18.61 -10.08
N LYS A 260 5.26 17.37 -9.61
CA LYS A 260 4.09 16.53 -9.86
C LYS A 260 3.33 16.37 -8.56
N GLU A 261 2.04 16.69 -8.58
CA GLU A 261 1.17 16.47 -7.42
C GLU A 261 0.98 14.98 -7.19
N PHE A 262 1.07 14.54 -5.94
CA PHE A 262 0.77 13.16 -5.58
C PHE A 262 -0.71 12.92 -5.81
N PHE A 263 -1.05 11.98 -6.68
CA PHE A 263 -2.44 11.75 -7.07
C PHE A 263 -3.37 11.33 -5.91
N TYR A 264 -2.80 10.85 -4.80
CA TYR A 264 -3.51 10.43 -3.58
C TYR A 264 -3.64 11.53 -2.52
N PHE A 265 -3.21 12.76 -2.84
CA PHE A 265 -3.45 13.95 -2.04
C PHE A 265 -4.01 15.05 -2.95
N GLN A 266 -5.29 15.39 -2.75
CA GLN A 266 -5.94 16.52 -3.41
C GLN A 266 -6.41 17.50 -2.32
N PHE A 267 -5.50 18.36 -1.87
CA PHE A 267 -5.76 19.43 -0.93
C PHE A 267 -5.76 20.78 -1.63
#